data_AF-K1UNQ1-F1
#
_entry.id   AF-K1UNQ1-F1
#
_cell.length_a   1.000
_cell.length_b   1.000
_cell.length_c   1.000
_cell.angle_alpha   90.00
_cell.angle_beta   90.00
_cell.angle_gamma   90.00
#
_symmetry.space_group_name_H-M   'P 1'
#
loop_
_entity.id
_entity.type
_entity.pdbx_description
1 polymer ?
#
loop_
_entity_poly.entity_id
_entity_poly.type
_entity_poly.pdbx_seq_one_letter_code
_entity_poly.pdbx_strand_id
1 'polypeptide(L)' 'PSYITIDIHEIGDQLICKIKNSYFPKAESDRSGSGIGLQNLAKRLRMIYPERHTFEYGLSGEADYQALLCIKLKEK' A
#
# COMPACT_ATOMS: atom_id res chain seq x y z
N PRO A 1 -15.13 13.86 -4.66
CA PRO A 1 -13.95 14.75 -4.81
C PRO A 1 -12.69 13.90 -4.68
N SER A 2 -11.63 14.23 -5.42
CA SER A 2 -10.38 13.46 -5.35
C SER A 2 -9.55 13.87 -4.13
N TYR A 3 -9.03 12.89 -3.40
CA TYR A 3 -8.07 13.12 -2.32
C TYR A 3 -7.05 11.99 -2.23
N ILE A 4 -5.94 12.32 -1.59
CA ILE A 4 -4.94 11.36 -1.11
C ILE A 4 -4.48 11.79 0.28
N THR A 5 -4.31 10.82 1.17
CA THR A 5 -3.70 10.97 2.48
C THR A 5 -2.55 9.99 2.56
N ILE A 6 -1.39 10.52 2.95
CA ILE A 6 -0.18 9.74 3.16
C ILE A 6 0.23 9.97 4.60
N ASP A 7 0.26 8.91 5.37
CA ASP A 7 0.68 8.89 6.76
C ASP A 7 1.86 7.92 6.89
N ILE A 8 2.99 8.44 7.35
CA ILE A 8 4.22 7.67 7.55
C ILE A 8 4.76 8.02 8.92
N HIS A 9 4.90 7.02 9.76
CA HIS A 9 5.40 7.19 11.11
C HIS A 9 6.10 5.92 11.60
N GLU A 10 6.87 6.07 12.65
CA GLU A 10 7.60 4.98 13.30
C GLU A 10 7.00 4.74 14.68
N ILE A 11 6.77 3.47 15.03
CA ILE A 11 6.34 3.04 16.36
C ILE A 11 7.29 1.94 16.85
N GLY A 12 8.16 2.29 17.79
CA GLY A 12 9.22 1.39 18.24
C GLY A 12 10.12 1.01 17.05
N ASP A 13 10.30 -0.28 16.81
CA ASP A 13 11.13 -0.79 15.70
C ASP A 13 10.35 -1.06 14.41
N GLN A 14 9.19 -0.41 14.23
CA GLN A 14 8.34 -0.59 13.05
C GLN A 14 8.08 0.73 12.32
N LEU A 15 8.34 0.74 11.01
CA LEU A 15 7.83 1.74 10.09
C LEU A 15 6.42 1.37 9.68
N ILE A 16 5.49 2.31 9.80
CA ILE A 16 4.11 2.19 9.33
C ILE A 16 3.90 3.24 8.25
N CYS A 17 3.43 2.80 7.09
CA CYS A 17 3.06 3.66 5.98
C CYS A 17 1.63 3.31 5.55
N LYS A 18 0.74 4.29 5.69
CA LYS A 18 -0.66 4.19 5.33
C LYS A 18 -0.98 5.21 4.25
N ILE A 19 -1.43 4.71 3.11
CA ILE A 19 -1.87 5.53 1.97
C ILE A 19 -3.36 5.29 1.78
N LYS A 20 -4.13 6.37 1.69
CA LYS A 20 -5.57 6.34 1.48
C LYS A 20 -5.95 7.31 0.38
N ASN A 21 -6.71 6.89 -0.62
CA ASN A 21 -7.21 7.76 -1.68
C ASN A 21 -8.70 7.52 -1.92
N SER A 22 -9.38 8.56 -2.40
CA SER A 22 -10.74 8.44 -2.92
C SER A 22 -10.78 7.38 -4.02
N TYR A 23 -11.70 6.42 -3.90
CA TYR A 23 -11.92 5.38 -4.88
C TYR A 23 -12.92 5.83 -5.93
N PHE A 24 -12.49 5.80 -7.19
CA PHE A 24 -13.35 5.99 -8.35
C PHE A 24 -13.35 4.69 -9.15
N PRO A 25 -14.46 3.93 -9.15
CA PRO A 25 -14.56 2.71 -9.93
C PRO A 25 -14.22 3.02 -11.39
N LYS A 26 -13.26 2.29 -11.95
CA LYS A 26 -12.91 2.41 -13.36
C LYS A 26 -13.96 1.70 -14.20
N ALA A 27 -14.39 2.34 -15.30
CA ALA A 27 -15.21 1.67 -16.30
C ALA A 27 -14.40 0.57 -17.00
N GLU A 28 -15.04 -0.50 -17.50
CA GLU A 28 -14.34 -1.62 -18.16
C GLU A 28 -13.47 -1.21 -19.37
N SER A 29 -13.71 -0.02 -19.93
CA SER A 29 -12.92 0.57 -21.02
C SER A 29 -11.62 1.25 -20.58
N ASP A 30 -11.37 1.38 -19.27
CA ASP A 30 -10.24 2.13 -18.72
C ASP A 30 -8.96 1.29 -18.75
N ARG A 31 -8.07 1.59 -19.70
CA ARG A 31 -6.76 0.91 -19.90
C ARG A 31 -5.64 1.49 -19.04
N SER A 32 -5.94 2.15 -17.93
CA SER A 32 -4.92 2.78 -17.10
C SER A 32 -4.05 1.74 -16.37
N GLY A 33 -2.97 1.33 -17.05
CA GLY A 33 -1.81 0.58 -16.55
C GLY A 33 -2.10 -0.88 -16.19
N SER A 34 -1.18 -1.79 -16.48
CA SER A 34 -1.28 -3.24 -16.23
C SER A 34 -1.50 -3.67 -14.75
N GLY A 35 -1.71 -2.73 -13.83
CA GLY A 35 -1.91 -3.00 -12.40
C GLY A 35 -0.66 -3.53 -11.68
N ILE A 36 0.50 -3.53 -12.33
CA ILE A 36 1.70 -4.21 -11.81
C ILE A 36 2.38 -3.49 -10.64
N GLY A 37 2.03 -2.24 -10.34
CA GLY A 37 2.71 -1.44 -9.30
C GLY A 37 2.72 -2.13 -7.93
N LEU A 38 1.55 -2.61 -7.49
CA LEU A 38 1.40 -3.30 -6.20
C LEU A 38 2.09 -4.68 -6.20
N GLN A 39 2.06 -5.39 -7.33
CA GLN A 39 2.77 -6.66 -7.49
C GLN A 39 4.29 -6.47 -7.42
N ASN A 40 4.80 -5.44 -8.10
CA ASN A 40 6.22 -5.11 -8.09
C ASN A 40 6.69 -4.65 -6.71
N LEU A 41 5.87 -3.86 -6.01
CA LEU A 41 6.12 -3.46 -4.63
C LEU A 41 6.20 -4.69 -3.71
N ALA A 42 5.21 -5.59 -3.76
CA ALA A 42 5.22 -6.83 -2.97
C ALA A 42 6.45 -7.71 -3.26
N LYS A 43 6.84 -7.84 -4.53
CA LYS A 43 8.08 -8.55 -4.92
C LYS A 43 9.33 -7.89 -4.31
N ARG A 44 9.44 -6.56 -4.41
CA ARG A 44 10.58 -5.81 -3.85
C ARG A 44 10.66 -5.96 -2.33
N LEU A 45 9.54 -5.80 -1.62
CA LEU A 45 9.47 -5.96 -0.18
C LEU A 45 9.94 -7.35 0.28
N ARG A 46 9.58 -8.41 -0.44
CA ARG A 46 10.06 -9.77 -0.16
C ARG A 46 11.57 -9.93 -0.29
N MET A 47 12.20 -9.19 -1.21
CA MET A 47 13.64 -9.26 -1.42
C MET A 47 14.43 -8.45 -0.39
N ILE A 48 13.97 -7.25 -0.02
CA ILE A 48 14.75 -6.33 0.84
C ILE A 48 14.34 -6.38 2.32
N TYR A 49 13.13 -6.88 2.63
CA TYR A 49 12.62 -7.07 3.99
C TYR A 49 12.03 -8.48 4.16
N PRO A 50 12.80 -9.56 3.93
CA PRO A 50 12.29 -10.93 4.02
C PRO A 50 11.73 -11.21 5.41
N GLU A 51 10.47 -11.68 5.47
CA GLU A 51 9.72 -11.96 6.72
C GLU A 51 9.65 -10.78 7.72
N ARG A 52 10.00 -9.58 7.27
CA ARG A 52 10.05 -8.35 8.08
C ARG A 52 9.02 -7.31 7.64
N HIS A 53 8.07 -7.67 6.79
CA HIS A 53 7.03 -6.75 6.36
C HIS A 53 5.67 -7.42 6.25
N THR A 54 4.62 -6.59 6.39
CA THR A 54 3.27 -6.88 5.92
C THR A 54 2.87 -5.81 4.92
N PHE A 55 2.14 -6.20 3.89
CA PHE A 55 1.64 -5.27 2.89
C PHE A 55 0.25 -5.68 2.47
N GLU A 56 -0.72 -4.83 2.81
CA GLU A 56 -2.14 -5.04 2.54
C GLU A 56 -2.67 -3.86 1.74
N TYR A 57 -3.58 -4.12 0.81
CA TYR A 57 -4.22 -3.08 0.04
C TYR A 57 -5.58 -3.53 -0.48
N GLY A 58 -6.49 -2.58 -0.69
CA GLY A 58 -7.82 -2.87 -1.20
C GLY A 58 -8.81 -1.74 -0.90
N LEU A 59 -10.08 -2.04 -1.12
CA LEU A 59 -11.18 -1.14 -0.74
C LEU A 59 -11.27 -1.02 0.78
N SER A 60 -11.51 0.19 1.26
CA SER A 60 -11.76 0.52 2.65
C SER A 60 -13.13 1.19 2.75
N GLY A 61 -14.19 0.40 2.95
CA GLY A 61 -15.55 0.91 2.79
C GLY A 61 -15.89 1.20 1.31
N GLU A 62 -16.83 2.10 1.07
CA GLU A 62 -17.40 2.32 -0.27
C GLU A 62 -16.65 3.38 -1.11
N ALA A 63 -16.02 4.34 -0.45
CA ALA A 63 -15.46 5.54 -1.10
C ALA A 63 -13.93 5.58 -1.10
N ASP A 64 -13.26 4.61 -0.48
CA ASP A 64 -11.82 4.65 -0.27
C ASP A 64 -11.10 3.42 -0.79
N TYR A 65 -9.91 3.65 -1.30
CA TYR A 65 -8.89 2.63 -1.52
C TYR A 65 -7.73 2.90 -0.57
N GLN A 66 -7.22 1.86 0.08
CA GLN A 66 -6.17 1.97 1.08
C GLN A 66 -5.05 0.98 0.79
N ALA A 67 -3.82 1.39 1.09
CA ALA A 67 -2.67 0.52 1.24
C ALA A 67 -2.03 0.73 2.61
N LEU A 68 -1.68 -0.35 3.30
CA LEU A 68 -1.01 -0.36 4.58
C LEU A 68 0.25 -1.22 4.48
N LEU A 69 1.39 -0.60 4.75
CA LEU A 69 2.70 -1.23 4.81
C LEU A 69 3.23 -1.11 6.22
N CYS A 70 3.62 -2.24 6.81
CA CYS A 70 4.38 -2.27 8.05
C CYS A 70 5.71 -2.96 7.80
N ILE A 71 6.83 -2.38 8.25
CA ILE A 71 8.18 -2.94 8.12
C ILE A 71 8.87 -2.95 9.48
N LYS A 72 9.46 -4.09 9.87
CA LYS A 72 10.37 -4.19 11.01
C LYS A 72 11.75 -3.70 10.61
N LEU A 73 12.22 -2.63 11.26
CA LEU A 73 13.44 -1.93 10.92
C LEU A 73 14.70 -2.68 11.39
N LYS A 74 14.63 -3.39 12.51
CA LYS A 74 15.72 -4.24 13.00
C LYS A 74 15.67 -5.63 12.37
N GLU A 75 16.86 -6.15 12.08
CA GLU A 75 17.05 -7.55 11.72
C GLU A 75 16.92 -8.42 13.00
N LYS A 76 16.48 -9.67 12.83
CA LYS A 76 16.42 -10.63 13.94
C LYS A 76 17.81 -11.09 14.34
#